data_AF-A0A8X7VDN3-F1
#
_entry.id   AF-A0A8X7VDN3-F1
#
_cell.length_a   1.000
_cell.length_b   1.000
_cell.length_c   1.000
_cell.angle_alpha   90.00
_cell.angle_beta   90.00
_cell.angle_gamma   90.00
#
_symmetry.space_group_name_H-M   'P 1'
#
loop_
_entity.id
_entity.type
_entity.pdbx_description
1 polymer ?
#
loop_
_entity_poly.entity_id
_entity_poly.type
_entity_poly.pdbx_seq_one_letter_code
_entity_poly.pdbx_strand_id
1 'polypeptide(L)'
;MECDGKEVVFKLSENCVLKIVKGDITQWSVDGSSDAIVNPANKRMLGGGGADGAIHDAAGPQLRAACYEVPEVLPGVRCPTGEARITQGFNLPASHVVHAVGPVYNAKKNPKELLETAYRNSLRVAKENNIQYIAFTAISCGSFRYPLDEAASIAISMVNEFGKDFKEVHFVMFSDDTYTMWVNKAKGSSPDSPPSQQDRSSSTSSKTVKTGFFSKFNCFS
;
A
#
# COMPACT_ATOMS: atom_id res chain seq x y z
N MET A 1 -17.52 7.15 -20.66
CA MET A 1 -17.75 7.96 -19.45
C MET A 1 -16.36 8.44 -19.05
N GLU A 2 -16.01 9.67 -19.41
CA GLU A 2 -14.65 10.21 -19.25
C GLU A 2 -14.36 10.41 -17.77
N CYS A 3 -13.33 9.73 -17.27
CA CYS A 3 -12.74 10.06 -15.98
C CYS A 3 -12.03 11.41 -16.15
N ASP A 4 -12.70 12.50 -15.78
CA ASP A 4 -12.16 13.86 -15.66
C ASP A 4 -11.12 13.98 -14.51
N GLY A 5 -10.45 12.86 -14.20
CA GLY A 5 -9.72 12.60 -12.99
C GLY A 5 -8.28 13.06 -13.13
N LYS A 6 -7.84 13.85 -12.14
CA LYS A 6 -6.43 14.19 -11.96
C LYS A 6 -5.61 12.88 -11.94
N GLU A 7 -4.85 12.64 -13.00
CA GLU A 7 -3.87 11.57 -13.10
C GLU A 7 -2.47 12.18 -12.99
N VAL A 8 -1.61 11.53 -12.23
CA VAL A 8 -0.17 11.85 -12.20
C VAL A 8 0.61 10.59 -12.48
N VAL A 9 1.59 10.70 -13.37
CA VAL A 9 2.43 9.58 -13.83
C VAL A 9 3.86 9.77 -13.34
N PHE A 10 4.45 8.69 -12.84
CA PHE A 10 5.85 8.61 -12.41
C PHE A 10 6.51 7.43 -13.11
N LYS A 11 7.78 7.58 -13.52
CA LYS A 11 8.54 6.50 -14.13
C LYS A 11 9.13 5.59 -13.05
N LEU A 12 8.86 4.29 -13.10
CA LEU A 12 9.47 3.28 -12.21
C LEU A 12 10.68 2.59 -12.85
N SER A 13 10.59 2.31 -14.15
CA SER A 13 11.67 1.77 -14.98
C SER A 13 11.46 2.21 -16.44
N GLU A 14 12.27 1.72 -17.38
CA GLU A 14 12.06 1.97 -18.81
C GLU A 14 10.68 1.49 -19.32
N ASN A 15 10.21 0.35 -18.79
CA ASN A 15 9.00 -0.33 -19.26
C ASN A 15 7.86 -0.34 -18.24
N CYS A 16 7.99 0.42 -17.15
CA CYS A 16 7.05 0.43 -16.03
C CYS A 16 6.79 1.86 -15.55
N VAL A 17 5.51 2.19 -15.40
CA VAL A 17 5.05 3.47 -14.81
C VAL A 17 4.16 3.24 -13.60
N LEU A 18 4.26 4.18 -12.65
CA LEU A 18 3.32 4.35 -11.56
C LEU A 18 2.34 5.46 -11.91
N LYS A 19 1.04 5.15 -11.90
CA LYS A 19 -0.03 6.13 -12.09
C LYS A 19 -0.81 6.31 -10.80
N ILE A 20 -1.11 7.55 -10.44
CA ILE A 20 -1.98 7.86 -9.30
C ILE A 20 -3.16 8.62 -9.85
N VAL A 21 -4.34 8.03 -9.69
CA VAL A 21 -5.58 8.45 -10.34
C VAL A 21 -6.65 8.69 -9.29
N LYS A 22 -7.36 9.81 -9.38
CA LYS A 22 -8.60 10.00 -8.61
C LYS A 22 -9.75 9.28 -9.32
N GLY A 23 -10.40 8.32 -8.65
CA GLY A 23 -11.50 7.57 -9.27
C GLY A 23 -12.05 6.42 -8.44
N ASP A 24 -12.97 5.67 -9.06
CA ASP A 24 -13.55 4.44 -8.52
C ASP A 24 -12.82 3.22 -9.08
N ILE A 25 -12.20 2.43 -8.20
CA ILE A 25 -11.45 1.24 -8.60
C ILE A 25 -12.34 0.15 -9.22
N THR A 26 -13.65 0.14 -8.94
CA THR A 26 -14.56 -0.85 -9.53
C THR A 26 -14.75 -0.67 -11.03
N GLN A 27 -14.41 0.50 -11.56
CA GLN A 27 -14.48 0.85 -12.98
C GLN A 27 -13.11 0.76 -13.67
N TRP A 28 -12.05 0.40 -12.95
CA TRP A 28 -10.69 0.40 -13.47
C TRP A 28 -10.42 -0.85 -14.32
N SER A 29 -9.79 -0.62 -15.47
CA SER A 29 -9.18 -1.62 -16.36
C SER A 29 -8.20 -0.92 -17.29
N VAL A 30 -7.23 -1.65 -17.82
CA VAL A 30 -6.36 -1.20 -18.92
C VAL A 30 -6.66 -2.00 -20.19
N ASP A 31 -6.55 -3.33 -20.14
CA ASP A 31 -6.82 -4.20 -21.30
C ASP A 31 -7.96 -5.21 -21.07
N GLY A 32 -8.49 -5.29 -19.85
CA GLY A 32 -9.60 -6.17 -19.45
C GLY A 32 -9.25 -7.66 -19.32
N SER A 33 -8.01 -8.07 -19.63
CA SER A 33 -7.60 -9.48 -19.72
C SER A 33 -6.38 -9.85 -18.89
N SER A 34 -5.51 -8.88 -18.61
CA SER A 34 -4.31 -9.02 -17.79
C SER A 34 -4.26 -7.98 -16.65
N ASP A 35 -5.46 -7.58 -16.24
CA ASP A 35 -5.72 -6.55 -15.22
C ASP A 35 -6.06 -7.19 -13.87
N ALA A 36 -5.49 -6.67 -12.79
CA ALA A 36 -5.95 -6.97 -11.43
C ALA A 36 -6.18 -5.71 -10.60
N ILE A 37 -7.31 -5.64 -9.90
CA ILE A 37 -7.52 -4.68 -8.82
C ILE A 37 -7.15 -5.32 -7.48
N VAL A 38 -6.62 -4.53 -6.55
CA VAL A 38 -6.26 -4.96 -5.21
C VAL A 38 -7.32 -4.50 -4.22
N ASN A 39 -8.11 -5.47 -3.76
CA ASN A 39 -9.13 -5.30 -2.74
C ASN A 39 -8.48 -5.26 -1.34
N PRO A 40 -8.74 -4.21 -0.52
CA PRO A 40 -8.29 -4.14 0.87
C PRO A 40 -9.21 -4.99 1.75
N ALA A 41 -9.00 -6.30 1.73
CA ALA A 41 -9.85 -7.30 2.34
C ALA A 41 -9.62 -7.46 3.85
N ASN A 42 -10.57 -8.11 4.51
CA ASN A 42 -10.39 -8.68 5.85
C ASN A 42 -10.00 -10.17 5.78
N LYS A 43 -9.55 -10.74 6.91
CA LYS A 43 -9.02 -12.10 6.98
C LYS A 43 -9.98 -13.22 6.54
N ARG A 44 -11.30 -12.95 6.53
CA ARG A 44 -12.32 -13.89 6.09
C ARG A 44 -12.50 -13.88 4.57
N MET A 45 -12.14 -12.79 3.88
CA MET A 45 -12.35 -12.55 2.44
C MET A 45 -13.82 -12.56 1.96
N LEU A 46 -14.81 -12.51 2.87
CA LEU A 46 -16.23 -12.64 2.49
C LEU A 46 -16.95 -11.29 2.30
N GLY A 47 -16.19 -10.25 1.93
CA GLY A 47 -16.64 -8.87 1.85
C GLY A 47 -16.69 -8.15 3.20
N GLY A 48 -17.15 -6.90 3.14
CA GLY A 48 -17.07 -5.94 4.23
C GLY A 48 -17.71 -4.61 3.84
N GLY A 49 -17.18 -3.51 4.37
CA GLY A 49 -17.59 -2.15 3.99
C GLY A 49 -16.51 -1.40 3.21
N GLY A 50 -16.77 -0.13 2.87
CA GLY A 50 -15.81 0.69 2.13
C GLY A 50 -15.50 0.10 0.75
N ALA A 51 -14.22 0.14 0.34
CA ALA A 51 -13.80 -0.38 -0.96
C ALA A 51 -14.04 -1.89 -1.11
N ASP A 52 -13.89 -2.69 -0.04
CA ASP A 52 -14.16 -4.14 -0.07
C ASP A 52 -15.64 -4.41 -0.39
N GLY A 53 -16.54 -3.66 0.26
CA GLY A 53 -17.98 -3.72 -0.05
C GLY A 53 -18.29 -3.34 -1.49
N ALA A 54 -17.77 -2.18 -1.95
CA ALA A 54 -18.00 -1.69 -3.31
C ALA A 54 -17.48 -2.67 -4.39
N ILE A 55 -16.31 -3.28 -4.17
CA ILE A 55 -15.75 -4.29 -5.07
C ILE A 55 -16.63 -5.54 -5.11
N HIS A 56 -17.09 -6.03 -3.95
CA HIS A 56 -18.00 -7.17 -3.90
C HIS A 56 -19.36 -6.91 -4.56
N ASP A 57 -19.91 -5.71 -4.38
CA ASP A 57 -21.17 -5.32 -4.98
C ASP A 57 -21.05 -5.22 -6.51
N ALA A 58 -19.97 -4.60 -7.01
CA ALA A 58 -19.71 -4.44 -8.43
C ALA A 58 -19.36 -5.77 -9.13
N ALA A 59 -18.56 -6.63 -8.51
CA ALA A 59 -18.19 -7.94 -9.08
C ALA A 59 -19.38 -8.93 -9.12
N GLY A 60 -20.40 -8.71 -8.28
CA GLY A 60 -21.54 -9.60 -8.14
C GLY A 60 -21.31 -10.76 -7.16
N PRO A 61 -22.37 -11.56 -6.89
CA PRO A 61 -22.35 -12.59 -5.86
C PRO A 61 -21.30 -13.70 -6.12
N GLN A 62 -20.89 -13.89 -7.38
CA GLN A 62 -19.85 -14.87 -7.73
C GLN A 62 -18.51 -14.59 -7.05
N LEU A 63 -18.16 -13.32 -6.78
CA LEU A 63 -16.93 -13.01 -6.07
C LEU A 63 -16.92 -13.56 -4.66
N ARG A 64 -18.03 -13.40 -3.92
CA ARG A 64 -18.15 -13.97 -2.56
C ARG A 64 -18.11 -15.50 -2.59
N ALA A 65 -18.74 -16.13 -3.58
CA ALA A 65 -18.69 -17.57 -3.75
C ALA A 65 -17.24 -18.06 -3.99
N ALA A 66 -16.50 -17.41 -4.90
CA ALA A 66 -15.10 -17.75 -5.15
C ALA A 66 -14.20 -17.51 -3.93
N CYS A 67 -14.41 -16.42 -3.18
CA CYS A 67 -13.72 -16.22 -1.91
C CYS A 67 -14.03 -17.33 -0.90
N TYR A 68 -15.26 -17.87 -0.89
CA TYR A 68 -15.64 -18.94 0.03
C TYR A 68 -14.87 -20.24 -0.24
N GLU A 69 -14.61 -20.55 -1.52
CA GLU A 69 -13.83 -21.72 -1.95
C GLU A 69 -12.33 -21.64 -1.62
N VAL A 70 -11.81 -20.44 -1.30
CA VAL A 70 -10.43 -20.34 -0.82
C VAL A 70 -10.30 -21.08 0.52
N PRO A 71 -9.38 -22.05 0.65
CA PRO A 71 -9.24 -22.84 1.87
C PRO A 71 -8.95 -21.99 3.10
N GLU A 72 -9.57 -22.36 4.22
CA GLU A 72 -9.21 -21.79 5.50
C GLU A 72 -7.86 -22.35 5.96
N VAL A 73 -6.95 -21.46 6.35
CA VAL A 73 -5.65 -21.82 6.94
C VAL A 73 -5.74 -21.94 8.47
N LEU A 74 -6.74 -21.29 9.05
CA LEU A 74 -7.18 -21.41 10.44
C LEU A 74 -8.71 -21.21 10.48
N PRO A 75 -9.43 -21.68 11.50
CA PRO A 75 -10.87 -21.49 11.59
C PRO A 75 -11.30 -20.03 11.37
N GLY A 76 -12.09 -19.79 10.31
CA GLY A 76 -12.56 -18.47 9.91
C GLY A 76 -11.50 -17.55 9.28
N VAL A 77 -10.36 -18.06 8.85
CA VAL A 77 -9.26 -17.30 8.24
C VAL A 77 -8.84 -17.95 6.93
N ARG A 78 -9.06 -17.23 5.82
CA ARG A 78 -8.64 -17.64 4.47
C ARG A 78 -7.35 -16.94 4.04
N CYS A 79 -7.22 -15.67 4.44
CA CYS A 79 -6.04 -14.85 4.16
C CYS A 79 -5.56 -14.19 5.47
N PRO A 80 -4.43 -14.64 6.04
CA PRO A 80 -3.80 -13.98 7.18
C PRO A 80 -3.42 -12.53 6.89
N THR A 81 -3.32 -11.71 7.94
CA THR A 81 -2.80 -10.34 7.82
C THR A 81 -1.37 -10.36 7.27
N GLY A 82 -1.09 -9.51 6.27
CA GLY A 82 0.17 -9.47 5.54
C GLY A 82 0.19 -10.34 4.29
N GLU A 83 -0.85 -11.14 4.04
CA GLU A 83 -0.95 -12.00 2.87
C GLU A 83 -1.94 -11.49 1.82
N ALA A 84 -1.89 -12.13 0.64
CA ALA A 84 -2.80 -11.90 -0.47
C ALA A 84 -3.30 -13.23 -1.09
N ARG A 85 -4.48 -13.21 -1.69
CA ARG A 85 -5.09 -14.29 -2.49
C ARG A 85 -5.68 -13.70 -3.77
N ILE A 86 -5.88 -14.49 -4.82
CA ILE A 86 -6.42 -14.02 -6.09
C ILE A 86 -7.67 -14.78 -6.49
N THR A 87 -8.62 -14.09 -7.11
CA THR A 87 -9.83 -14.63 -7.72
C THR A 87 -10.09 -13.95 -9.07
N GLN A 88 -11.08 -14.43 -9.82
CA GLN A 88 -11.55 -13.76 -11.04
C GLN A 88 -12.29 -12.45 -10.71
N GLY A 89 -12.33 -11.53 -11.67
CA GLY A 89 -13.01 -10.23 -11.57
C GLY A 89 -14.53 -10.28 -11.72
N PHE A 90 -15.05 -11.35 -12.33
CA PHE A 90 -16.48 -11.54 -12.62
C PHE A 90 -17.08 -10.36 -13.42
N ASN A 91 -17.98 -9.58 -12.83
CA ASN A 91 -18.62 -8.45 -13.51
C ASN A 91 -17.74 -7.18 -13.52
N LEU A 92 -16.58 -7.19 -12.87
CA LEU A 92 -15.64 -6.08 -12.92
C LEU A 92 -15.01 -5.96 -14.32
N PRO A 93 -14.64 -4.75 -14.77
CA PRO A 93 -13.84 -4.56 -15.98
C PRO A 93 -12.45 -5.22 -15.88
N ALA A 94 -11.83 -5.19 -14.70
CA ALA A 94 -10.57 -5.88 -14.45
C ALA A 94 -10.77 -7.40 -14.37
N SER A 95 -9.88 -8.14 -15.04
CA SER A 95 -9.97 -9.61 -15.13
C SER A 95 -9.84 -10.35 -13.79
N HIS A 96 -9.16 -9.77 -12.81
CA HIS A 96 -8.86 -10.41 -11.52
C HIS A 96 -9.01 -9.47 -10.33
N VAL A 97 -9.25 -10.06 -9.15
CA VAL A 97 -9.19 -9.38 -7.85
C VAL A 97 -8.11 -10.03 -7.00
N VAL A 98 -7.13 -9.24 -6.57
CA VAL A 98 -6.16 -9.62 -5.53
C VAL A 98 -6.69 -9.13 -4.18
N HIS A 99 -7.04 -10.05 -3.30
CA HIS A 99 -7.54 -9.77 -1.95
C HIS A 99 -6.36 -9.68 -0.98
N ALA A 100 -6.01 -8.47 -0.57
CA ALA A 100 -4.87 -8.21 0.31
C ALA A 100 -5.34 -7.82 1.71
N VAL A 101 -4.83 -8.49 2.75
CA VAL A 101 -5.25 -8.24 4.13
C VAL A 101 -4.20 -7.42 4.85
N GLY A 102 -4.39 -6.11 4.89
CA GLY A 102 -3.57 -5.21 5.71
C GLY A 102 -3.89 -5.31 7.22
N PRO A 103 -3.05 -4.75 8.09
CA PRO A 103 -3.27 -4.74 9.53
C PRO A 103 -4.30 -3.68 9.94
N VAL A 104 -5.01 -3.94 11.04
CA VAL A 104 -5.69 -2.90 11.81
C VAL A 104 -4.63 -2.10 12.58
N TYR A 105 -4.63 -0.77 12.43
CA TYR A 105 -3.64 0.10 13.06
C TYR A 105 -3.67 -0.02 14.59
N ASN A 106 -2.48 -0.10 15.20
CA ASN A 106 -2.26 -0.33 16.64
C ASN A 106 -2.84 -1.63 17.26
N ALA A 107 -3.51 -2.49 16.50
CA ALA A 107 -3.98 -3.78 16.99
C ALA A 107 -2.91 -4.89 16.91
N LYS A 108 -1.79 -4.61 16.25
CA LYS A 108 -0.65 -5.51 16.04
C LYS A 108 0.62 -4.82 16.50
N LYS A 109 1.61 -5.60 16.94
CA LYS A 109 2.91 -5.08 17.39
C LYS A 109 3.78 -4.56 16.24
N ASN A 110 3.54 -5.04 15.02
CA ASN A 110 4.34 -4.80 13.82
C ASN A 110 3.46 -4.37 12.62
N PRO A 111 2.66 -3.30 12.74
CA PRO A 111 1.72 -2.90 11.68
C PRO A 111 2.43 -2.46 10.40
N LYS A 112 3.63 -1.88 10.50
CA LYS A 112 4.41 -1.47 9.33
C LYS A 112 4.81 -2.67 8.48
N GLU A 113 5.42 -3.67 9.10
CA GLU A 113 5.91 -4.88 8.44
C GLU A 113 4.74 -5.68 7.83
N LEU A 114 3.60 -5.71 8.52
CA LEU A 114 2.39 -6.35 8.00
C LEU A 114 1.79 -5.61 6.79
N LEU A 115 1.87 -4.27 6.75
CA LEU A 115 1.42 -3.52 5.59
C LEU A 115 2.39 -3.67 4.41
N GLU A 116 3.70 -3.63 4.67
CA GLU A 116 4.74 -3.89 3.66
C GLU A 116 4.58 -5.26 3.02
N THR A 117 4.36 -6.30 3.84
CA THR A 117 4.13 -7.67 3.35
C THR A 117 2.84 -7.80 2.57
N ALA A 118 1.76 -7.10 2.95
CA ALA A 118 0.51 -7.10 2.18
C ALA A 118 0.72 -6.55 0.75
N TYR A 119 1.44 -5.43 0.59
CA TYR A 119 1.79 -4.89 -0.73
C TYR A 119 2.69 -5.84 -1.51
N ARG A 120 3.78 -6.32 -0.89
CA ARG A 120 4.74 -7.24 -1.52
C ARG A 120 4.07 -8.53 -2.00
N ASN A 121 3.22 -9.11 -1.17
CA ASN A 121 2.48 -10.33 -1.52
C ASN A 121 1.42 -10.08 -2.60
N SER A 122 0.80 -8.90 -2.63
CA SER A 122 -0.14 -8.54 -3.70
C SER A 122 0.57 -8.50 -5.06
N LEU A 123 1.72 -7.82 -5.13
CA LEU A 123 2.55 -7.75 -6.34
C LEU A 123 3.07 -9.14 -6.74
N ARG A 124 3.55 -9.93 -5.77
CA ARG A 124 4.01 -11.30 -6.03
C ARG A 124 2.91 -12.18 -6.61
N VAL A 125 1.73 -12.21 -5.97
CA VAL A 125 0.59 -13.03 -6.42
C VAL A 125 0.13 -12.60 -7.81
N ALA A 126 0.05 -11.30 -8.09
CA ALA A 126 -0.31 -10.80 -9.41
C ALA A 126 0.70 -11.25 -10.48
N LYS A 127 2.01 -11.13 -10.19
CA LYS A 127 3.07 -11.59 -11.09
C LYS A 127 2.99 -13.09 -11.37
N GLU A 128 2.78 -13.91 -10.34
CA GLU A 128 2.61 -15.36 -10.44
C GLU A 128 1.40 -15.77 -11.31
N ASN A 129 0.44 -14.87 -11.50
CA ASN A 129 -0.76 -15.07 -12.31
C ASN A 129 -0.73 -14.31 -13.64
N ASN A 130 0.46 -13.89 -14.11
CA ASN A 130 0.67 -13.22 -15.41
C ASN A 130 -0.09 -11.90 -15.58
N ILE A 131 -0.41 -11.21 -14.48
CA ILE A 131 -1.00 -9.87 -14.52
C ILE A 131 0.05 -8.87 -15.01
N GLN A 132 -0.33 -7.99 -15.95
CA GLN A 132 0.55 -6.95 -16.49
C GLN A 132 0.22 -5.56 -15.96
N TYR A 133 -1.03 -5.35 -15.55
CA TYR A 133 -1.55 -4.08 -15.04
C TYR A 133 -2.21 -4.32 -13.69
N ILE A 134 -1.82 -3.55 -12.68
CA ILE A 134 -2.35 -3.72 -11.32
C ILE A 134 -2.75 -2.39 -10.70
N ALA A 135 -3.93 -2.33 -10.09
CA ALA A 135 -4.43 -1.15 -9.40
C ALA A 135 -4.68 -1.41 -7.92
N PHE A 136 -4.16 -0.52 -7.08
CA PHE A 136 -4.33 -0.56 -5.63
C PHE A 136 -5.33 0.49 -5.15
N THR A 137 -6.08 0.12 -4.12
CA THR A 137 -6.67 1.08 -3.19
C THR A 137 -5.68 1.38 -2.04
N ALA A 138 -6.01 2.34 -1.18
CA ALA A 138 -5.27 2.60 0.05
C ALA A 138 -5.50 1.51 1.11
N ILE A 139 -4.70 0.44 1.08
CA ILE A 139 -4.79 -0.70 2.02
C ILE A 139 -4.73 -0.20 3.46
N SER A 140 -5.62 -0.72 4.31
CA SER A 140 -5.77 -0.39 5.75
C SER A 140 -6.16 1.04 6.11
N CYS A 141 -6.34 1.96 5.16
CA CYS A 141 -6.60 3.38 5.45
C CYS A 141 -8.07 3.72 5.76
N GLY A 142 -9.00 2.79 5.47
CA GLY A 142 -10.42 2.93 5.79
C GLY A 142 -10.74 2.53 7.23
N SER A 143 -11.58 1.50 7.40
CA SER A 143 -11.99 1.00 8.72
C SER A 143 -10.84 0.51 9.61
N PHE A 144 -9.68 0.20 9.03
CA PHE A 144 -8.48 -0.24 9.75
C PHE A 144 -7.60 0.93 10.23
N ARG A 145 -7.94 2.17 9.86
CA ARG A 145 -7.44 3.44 10.43
C ARG A 145 -5.91 3.61 10.40
N TYR A 146 -5.22 3.00 9.45
CA TYR A 146 -3.80 3.26 9.24
C TYR A 146 -3.60 4.74 8.83
N PRO A 147 -2.67 5.49 9.46
CA PRO A 147 -2.41 6.89 9.11
C PRO A 147 -2.01 7.03 7.64
N LEU A 148 -2.64 7.97 6.94
CA LEU A 148 -2.45 8.15 5.49
C LEU A 148 -0.98 8.43 5.13
N ASP A 149 -0.29 9.25 5.91
CA ASP A 149 1.10 9.63 5.64
C ASP A 149 2.05 8.43 5.68
N GLU A 150 1.93 7.59 6.71
CA GLU A 150 2.71 6.37 6.88
C GLU A 150 2.35 5.32 5.82
N ALA A 151 1.05 5.08 5.62
CA ALA A 151 0.55 4.09 4.66
C ALA A 151 0.97 4.44 3.23
N ALA A 152 0.87 5.71 2.83
CA ALA A 152 1.31 6.17 1.52
C ALA A 152 2.83 6.01 1.35
N SER A 153 3.61 6.32 2.39
CA SER A 153 5.07 6.14 2.35
C SER A 153 5.44 4.66 2.13
N ILE A 154 4.79 3.75 2.85
CA ILE A 154 4.97 2.29 2.70
C ILE A 154 4.54 1.83 1.30
N ALA A 155 3.35 2.25 0.85
CA ALA A 155 2.78 1.85 -0.43
C ALA A 155 3.69 2.23 -1.61
N ILE A 156 4.13 3.49 -1.65
CA ILE A 156 5.04 4.01 -2.68
C ILE A 156 6.38 3.29 -2.63
N SER A 157 6.95 3.08 -1.43
CA SER A 157 8.22 2.36 -1.28
C SER A 157 8.13 0.93 -1.83
N MET A 158 7.06 0.19 -1.50
CA MET A 158 6.88 -1.19 -1.95
C MET A 158 6.66 -1.27 -3.46
N VAL A 159 5.93 -0.32 -4.06
CA VAL A 159 5.75 -0.27 -5.52
C VAL A 159 7.05 0.12 -6.24
N ASN A 160 7.84 1.06 -5.69
CA ASN A 160 9.14 1.40 -6.24
C ASN A 160 10.12 0.21 -6.23
N GLU A 161 10.05 -0.63 -5.20
CA GLU A 161 10.92 -1.81 -5.04
C GLU A 161 10.45 -3.00 -5.90
N PHE A 162 9.16 -3.32 -5.88
CA PHE A 162 8.61 -4.58 -6.43
C PHE A 162 7.68 -4.40 -7.64
N GLY A 163 7.33 -3.17 -8.02
CA GLY A 163 6.37 -2.90 -9.11
C GLY A 163 6.95 -2.97 -10.51
N LYS A 164 8.28 -3.04 -10.66
CA LYS A 164 8.98 -2.90 -11.96
C LYS A 164 8.75 -4.05 -12.95
N ASP A 165 8.17 -5.15 -12.48
CA ASP A 165 7.78 -6.31 -13.31
C ASP A 165 6.46 -6.10 -14.07
N PHE A 166 5.69 -5.06 -13.71
CA PHE A 166 4.41 -4.71 -14.35
C PHE A 166 4.64 -3.66 -15.45
N LYS A 167 3.71 -3.57 -16.41
CA LYS A 167 3.70 -2.45 -17.36
C LYS A 167 3.21 -1.18 -16.70
N GLU A 168 2.13 -1.29 -15.92
CA GLU A 168 1.61 -0.17 -15.13
C GLU A 168 1.17 -0.62 -13.74
N VAL A 169 1.55 0.15 -12.74
CA VAL A 169 1.03 0.05 -11.38
C VAL A 169 0.21 1.30 -11.11
N HIS A 170 -1.03 1.14 -10.64
CA HIS A 170 -1.95 2.22 -10.38
C HIS A 170 -2.27 2.31 -8.89
N PHE A 171 -2.47 3.54 -8.40
CA PHE A 171 -3.19 3.81 -7.17
C PHE A 171 -4.46 4.56 -7.54
N VAL A 172 -5.62 3.91 -7.38
CA VAL A 172 -6.94 4.49 -7.66
C VAL A 172 -7.54 4.96 -6.35
N MET A 173 -7.59 6.28 -6.17
CA MET A 173 -7.93 6.94 -4.91
C MET A 173 -9.29 7.61 -5.03
N PHE A 174 -10.25 7.16 -4.21
CA PHE A 174 -11.62 7.68 -4.26
C PHE A 174 -11.73 9.10 -3.71
N SER A 175 -11.03 9.41 -2.61
CA SER A 175 -11.10 10.72 -1.93
C SER A 175 -9.94 11.63 -2.31
N ASP A 176 -10.16 12.95 -2.21
CA ASP A 176 -9.11 13.95 -2.41
C ASP A 176 -7.95 13.82 -1.41
N ASP A 177 -8.24 13.45 -0.15
CA ASP A 177 -7.22 13.31 0.88
C ASP A 177 -6.25 12.16 0.58
N THR A 178 -6.79 10.99 0.21
CA THR A 178 -5.97 9.82 -0.15
C THR A 178 -5.20 10.09 -1.43
N TYR A 179 -5.85 10.65 -2.45
CA TYR A 179 -5.21 11.07 -3.69
C TYR A 179 -4.03 12.03 -3.44
N THR A 180 -4.28 13.12 -2.70
CA THR A 180 -3.28 14.16 -2.44
C THR A 180 -2.09 13.60 -1.66
N MET A 181 -2.34 12.78 -0.64
CA MET A 181 -1.27 12.17 0.14
C MET A 181 -0.39 11.26 -0.71
N TRP A 182 -0.99 10.40 -1.54
CA TRP A 182 -0.25 9.50 -2.43
C TRP A 182 0.58 10.26 -3.45
N VAL A 183 0.02 11.30 -4.08
CA VAL A 183 0.76 12.15 -5.02
C VAL A 183 1.95 12.83 -4.33
N ASN A 184 1.76 13.36 -3.12
CA ASN A 184 2.84 14.03 -2.38
C ASN A 184 3.98 13.07 -2.03
N LYS A 185 3.66 11.85 -1.56
CA LYS A 185 4.68 10.84 -1.25
C LYS A 185 5.42 10.35 -2.49
N ALA A 186 4.71 10.13 -3.60
CA ALA A 186 5.32 9.73 -4.86
C ALA A 186 6.30 10.81 -5.37
N LYS A 187 5.89 12.08 -5.35
CA LYS A 187 6.77 13.21 -5.69
C LYS A 187 8.02 13.24 -4.81
N GLY A 188 7.88 13.12 -3.50
CA GLY A 188 9.04 13.11 -2.58
C GLY A 188 10.02 11.96 -2.80
N SER A 189 9.59 10.86 -3.43
CA SER A 189 10.43 9.67 -3.71
C SER A 189 11.10 9.67 -5.08
N SER A 190 10.78 10.62 -5.97
CA SER A 190 11.36 10.69 -7.32
C SER A 190 12.87 10.97 -7.26
N PRO A 191 13.71 10.31 -8.09
CA PRO A 191 15.15 10.58 -8.13
C PRO A 191 15.50 12.02 -8.55
N ASP A 192 14.57 12.72 -9.20
CA ASP A 192 14.73 14.12 -9.61
C ASP A 192 14.27 15.12 -8.53
N SER A 193 13.82 14.64 -7.37
CA SER A 193 13.37 15.51 -6.29
C SER A 193 14.57 16.16 -5.59
N PRO A 194 14.53 17.48 -5.34
CA PRO A 194 15.57 18.14 -4.55
C PRO A 194 15.69 17.45 -3.19
N PRO A 195 16.91 17.19 -2.68
CA PRO A 195 17.07 16.59 -1.36
C PRO A 195 16.32 17.44 -0.31
N SER A 196 15.52 16.76 0.50
CA SER A 196 14.75 17.38 1.57
C SER A 196 15.67 18.13 2.53
N GLN A 197 15.45 19.43 2.69
CA GLN A 197 16.11 20.27 3.69
C GLN A 197 15.59 19.92 5.09
N GLN A 198 16.04 18.80 5.64
CA GLN A 198 15.92 18.49 7.06
C GLN A 198 17.16 17.69 7.46
N ASP A 199 18.25 18.44 7.70
CA ASP A 199 19.29 18.15 8.69
C ASP A 199 20.40 19.21 8.58
N ARG A 200 20.11 20.43 9.06
CA ARG A 200 21.12 21.40 9.47
C ARG A 200 20.63 22.18 10.68
N SER A 201 20.66 21.55 11.85
CA SER A 201 20.69 22.28 13.10
C SER A 201 21.32 21.45 14.21
N SER A 202 22.65 21.37 14.24
CA SER A 202 23.40 21.30 15.50
C SER A 202 24.89 21.57 15.26
N SER A 203 25.29 22.83 15.14
CA SER A 203 26.68 23.21 15.42
C SER A 203 26.76 24.68 15.83
N THR A 204 26.66 24.94 17.13
CA THR A 204 27.37 26.02 17.83
C THR A 204 26.99 26.01 19.31
N SER A 205 27.92 25.68 20.20
CA SER A 205 28.27 26.59 21.29
C SER A 205 29.60 26.23 21.93
N SER A 206 30.38 27.27 22.18
CA SER A 206 31.77 27.29 22.57
C SER A 206 32.00 26.95 24.04
N LYS A 207 33.22 26.44 24.26
CA LYS A 207 33.95 26.28 25.52
C LYS A 207 33.74 27.45 26.51
N THR A 208 33.56 27.11 27.79
CA THR A 208 34.08 27.90 28.91
C THR A 208 34.68 26.94 29.93
N VAL A 209 35.99 27.02 30.10
CA VAL A 209 36.76 26.32 31.13
C VAL A 209 36.68 27.17 32.40
N LYS A 210 36.22 26.58 33.50
CA LYS A 210 36.51 27.09 34.85
C LYS A 210 37.00 25.95 35.74
N THR A 211 38.17 26.21 36.28
CA THR A 211 38.95 25.51 37.29
C THR A 211 38.23 25.41 38.64
N GLY A 212 38.45 24.32 39.40
CA GLY A 212 38.25 24.37 40.85
C GLY A 212 37.95 23.05 41.57
N PHE A 213 39.02 22.38 42.02
CA PHE A 213 39.23 21.88 43.40
C PHE A 213 38.37 20.73 44.00
N PHE A 214 39.10 19.62 44.24
CA PHE A 214 39.20 18.80 45.46
C PHE A 214 38.35 17.53 45.70
N SER A 215 39.15 16.49 46.04
CA SER A 215 38.94 15.44 47.04
C SER A 215 38.10 14.22 46.62
N LYS A 216 38.42 12.95 46.88
CA LYS A 216 39.57 12.16 47.43
C LYS A 216 38.99 10.74 47.59
N PHE A 217 39.83 9.69 47.59
CA PHE A 217 39.52 8.28 47.94
C PHE A 217 38.62 7.51 46.94
N ASN A 218 38.84 6.26 46.57
CA ASN A 218 39.57 5.16 47.21
C ASN A 218 40.05 4.15 46.14
N CYS A 219 41.24 3.60 46.34
CA CYS A 219 41.71 2.37 45.73
C CYS A 219 41.71 1.32 46.85
N PHE A 220 41.09 0.16 46.65
CA PHE A 220 41.65 -1.17 46.89
C PHE A 220 40.54 -2.24 46.84
N SER A 221 40.83 -3.23 45.99
CA SER A 221 40.39 -4.63 45.96
C SER A 221 38.90 -4.97 45.77
#